data_AF-A0A260YXU3-F1
#
_entry.id   AF-A0A260YXU3-F1
#
_cell.length_a   1.000
_cell.length_b   1.000
_cell.length_c   1.000
_cell.angle_alpha   90.00
_cell.angle_beta   90.00
_cell.angle_gamma   90.00
#
_symmetry.space_group_name_H-M   'P 1'
#
loop_
_entity.id
_entity.type
_entity.pdbx_description
1 polymer ?
#
loop_
_entity_poly.entity_id
_entity_poly.type
_entity_poly.pdbx_seq_one_letter_code
_entity_poly.pdbx_strand_id
1 'polypeptide(L)'
;MMYFDALIHGLNRHYYSIPIAYRTHDLEQKMLLNLNKLSWMDAVSVENYTKCGEANKEHLKAMLKLAKNYKKTLEDEKDMTDQELAIKNVGKMDPKRHIADEVSKMLNDNIVQSLAGMMATTSLQ
;
A
#
# COMPACT_ATOMS: atom_id res chain seq x y z
N MET A 1 16.76 -19.02 -9.45
CA MET A 1 16.27 -20.28 -8.84
C MET A 1 15.86 -21.31 -9.91
N MET A 2 14.95 -21.01 -10.85
CA MET A 2 14.50 -22.00 -11.88
C MET A 2 15.59 -22.57 -12.80
N TYR A 3 16.64 -21.81 -13.15
CA TYR A 3 17.65 -22.27 -14.10
C TYR A 3 18.54 -23.41 -13.55
N PHE A 4 18.78 -23.42 -12.24
CA PHE A 4 19.64 -24.41 -11.59
C PHE A 4 18.96 -25.78 -11.52
N ASP A 5 17.66 -25.79 -11.19
CA ASP A 5 16.86 -27.00 -11.11
C ASP A 5 16.65 -27.66 -12.49
N ALA A 6 16.41 -26.85 -13.53
CA ALA A 6 16.32 -27.34 -14.92
C ALA A 6 17.63 -27.99 -15.42
N LEU A 7 18.78 -27.50 -14.95
CA LEU A 7 20.10 -28.02 -15.32
C LEU A 7 20.36 -29.43 -14.76
N ILE A 8 19.95 -29.68 -13.52
CA ILE A 8 20.00 -31.02 -12.89
C ILE A 8 19.09 -32.00 -13.63
N HIS A 9 17.91 -31.54 -14.05
CA HIS A 9 16.91 -32.34 -14.74
C HIS A 9 17.13 -32.47 -16.26
N GLY A 10 18.33 -32.15 -16.77
CA GLY A 10 18.73 -32.51 -18.13
C GLY A 10 18.67 -31.40 -19.19
N LEU A 11 18.56 -30.13 -18.80
CA LEU A 11 18.80 -29.00 -19.71
C LEU A 11 20.23 -29.09 -20.27
N ASN A 12 20.39 -28.95 -21.59
CA ASN A 12 21.64 -29.14 -22.36
C ASN A 12 22.11 -30.62 -22.53
N ARG A 13 21.27 -31.61 -22.19
CA ARG A 13 21.47 -33.03 -22.54
C ARG A 13 20.24 -33.65 -23.21
N HIS A 14 19.09 -33.55 -22.58
CA HIS A 14 17.84 -34.15 -23.06
C HIS A 14 16.93 -33.13 -23.75
N TYR A 15 17.05 -31.85 -23.40
CA TYR A 15 16.33 -30.74 -24.02
C TYR A 15 17.09 -29.43 -23.85
N TYR A 16 16.72 -28.40 -24.61
CA TYR A 16 17.40 -27.11 -24.65
C TYR A 16 16.48 -25.96 -24.27
N SER A 17 17.05 -24.86 -23.77
CA SER A 17 16.30 -23.62 -23.51
C SER A 17 16.17 -22.83 -24.81
N ILE A 18 14.95 -22.40 -25.12
CA ILE A 18 14.67 -21.53 -26.25
C ILE A 18 14.23 -20.18 -25.69
N PRO A 19 14.90 -19.07 -26.05
CA PRO A 19 14.48 -17.74 -25.64
C PRO A 19 13.17 -17.39 -26.33
N ILE A 20 12.15 -17.03 -25.55
CA ILE A 20 10.86 -16.56 -26.07
C ILE A 20 10.86 -15.04 -25.99
N ALA A 21 10.75 -14.38 -27.14
CA ALA A 21 10.57 -12.94 -27.22
C ALA A 21 9.09 -12.62 -27.48
N TYR A 22 8.59 -11.60 -26.79
CA TYR A 22 7.26 -11.04 -27.06
C TYR A 22 7.41 -9.85 -27.99
N ARG A 23 6.58 -9.79 -29.03
CA ARG A 23 6.42 -8.61 -29.86
C ARG A 23 5.11 -7.94 -29.47
N THR A 24 5.19 -6.70 -29.03
CA THR A 24 4.02 -5.89 -28.68
C THR A 24 3.78 -4.85 -29.77
N HIS A 25 2.56 -4.75 -30.27
CA HIS A 25 2.17 -3.65 -31.14
C HIS A 25 1.61 -2.48 -30.32
N ASP A 26 1.90 -1.24 -30.72
CA ASP A 26 1.35 -0.02 -30.08
C ASP A 26 -0.17 -0.04 -29.89
N LEU A 27 -0.93 -0.60 -30.84
CA LEU A 27 -2.40 -0.71 -30.76
C LEU A 27 -2.84 -1.74 -29.72
N GLU A 28 -2.18 -2.89 -29.67
CA GLU A 28 -2.41 -3.92 -28.65
C GLU A 28 -2.05 -3.38 -27.27
N GLN A 29 -0.94 -2.68 -27.15
CA GLN A 29 -0.54 -2.05 -25.89
C GLN A 29 -1.55 -1.00 -25.45
N LYS A 30 -2.04 -0.14 -26.35
CA LYS A 30 -3.11 0.84 -26.04
C LYS A 30 -4.42 0.16 -25.63
N MET A 31 -4.80 -0.92 -26.31
CA MET A 31 -6.00 -1.70 -25.99
C MET A 31 -5.87 -2.34 -24.59
N LEU A 32 -4.74 -3.01 -24.32
CA LEU A 32 -4.46 -3.63 -23.03
C LEU A 32 -4.39 -2.58 -21.90
N LEU A 33 -3.79 -1.43 -22.19
CA LEU A 33 -3.73 -0.33 -21.23
C LEU A 33 -5.13 0.23 -20.94
N ASN A 34 -6.03 0.31 -21.92
CA ASN A 34 -7.43 0.70 -21.70
C ASN A 34 -8.21 -0.29 -20.83
N LEU A 35 -7.93 -1.60 -20.91
CA LEU A 35 -8.58 -2.59 -20.04
C LEU A 35 -8.22 -2.42 -18.56
N ASN A 36 -7.03 -1.90 -18.26
CA ASN A 36 -6.56 -1.69 -16.88
C ASN A 36 -6.70 -0.22 -16.42
N LYS A 37 -7.44 0.62 -17.14
CA LYS A 37 -7.71 1.97 -16.65
C LYS A 37 -8.76 1.92 -15.56
N LEU A 38 -8.35 2.20 -14.33
CA LEU A 38 -9.27 2.68 -13.31
C LEU A 38 -9.98 3.91 -13.87
N SER A 39 -11.31 3.87 -13.95
CA SER A 39 -12.06 5.04 -14.37
C SER A 39 -11.84 6.12 -13.32
N TRP A 40 -11.42 7.31 -13.74
CA TRP A 40 -11.35 8.46 -12.84
C TRP A 40 -12.73 8.75 -12.22
N MET A 41 -13.82 8.33 -12.87
CA MET A 41 -15.18 8.40 -12.31
C MET A 41 -15.36 7.45 -11.11
N ASP A 42 -14.75 6.27 -11.11
CA ASP A 42 -14.79 5.36 -9.96
C ASP A 42 -14.07 5.99 -8.76
N ALA A 43 -12.96 6.68 -9.02
CA ALA A 43 -12.18 7.40 -8.01
C ALA A 43 -12.88 8.67 -7.48
N VAL A 44 -13.83 9.23 -8.22
CA VAL A 44 -14.60 10.45 -7.85
C VAL A 44 -16.03 10.10 -7.42
N SER A 45 -16.40 8.81 -7.40
CA SER A 45 -17.68 8.38 -6.87
C SER A 45 -17.72 8.63 -5.35
N VAL A 46 -18.78 9.29 -4.88
CA VAL A 46 -18.96 9.57 -3.45
C VAL A 46 -19.33 8.26 -2.76
N GLU A 47 -18.47 7.79 -1.86
CA GLU A 47 -18.78 6.61 -1.06
C GLU A 47 -19.87 6.94 -0.02
N ASN A 48 -20.56 5.93 0.51
CA ASN A 48 -21.52 6.10 1.59
C ASN A 48 -20.86 6.76 2.81
N TYR A 49 -21.34 7.95 3.20
CA TYR A 49 -20.82 8.71 4.34
C TYR A 49 -20.84 7.93 5.67
N THR A 50 -21.78 7.01 5.84
CA THR A 50 -21.83 6.14 7.03
C THR A 50 -20.62 5.21 7.11
N LYS A 51 -20.25 4.56 6.00
CA LYS A 51 -19.07 3.70 5.92
C LYS A 51 -17.78 4.48 6.10
N CYS A 52 -17.65 5.63 5.44
CA CYS A 52 -16.51 6.53 5.61
C CYS A 52 -16.38 6.98 7.08
N GLY A 53 -17.50 7.29 7.75
CA GLY A 53 -17.52 7.61 9.18
C GLY A 53 -17.07 6.46 10.08
N GLU A 54 -17.46 5.22 9.76
CA GLU A 54 -17.00 4.01 10.47
C GLU A 54 -15.50 3.78 10.27
N ALA A 55 -15.01 3.85 9.02
CA ALA A 55 -13.59 3.71 8.70
C ALA A 55 -12.74 4.77 9.41
N ASN A 56 -13.15 6.04 9.38
CA ASN A 56 -12.49 7.12 10.12
C ASN A 56 -12.42 6.85 11.63
N LYS A 57 -13.49 6.30 12.22
CA LYS A 57 -13.50 5.92 13.63
C LYS A 57 -12.53 4.77 13.91
N GLU A 58 -12.39 3.82 13.01
CA GLU A 58 -11.41 2.73 13.11
C GLU A 58 -9.98 3.25 13.00
N HIS A 59 -9.68 4.09 12.00
CA HIS A 59 -8.37 4.74 11.84
C HIS A 59 -7.97 5.53 13.10
N LEU A 60 -8.90 6.31 13.67
CA LEU A 60 -8.64 7.06 14.92
C LEU A 60 -8.38 6.14 16.11
N LYS A 61 -9.10 5.01 16.23
CA LYS A 61 -8.83 4.01 17.29
C LYS A 61 -7.46 3.36 17.10
N ALA A 62 -7.09 3.01 15.87
CA ALA A 62 -5.80 2.43 15.54
C ALA A 62 -4.66 3.42 15.86
N MET A 63 -4.82 4.69 15.45
CA MET A 63 -3.89 5.77 15.76
C MET A 63 -3.74 5.97 17.28
N LEU A 64 -4.82 5.92 18.05
CA LEU A 64 -4.77 6.03 19.52
C LEU A 64 -4.01 4.86 20.16
N LYS A 65 -4.17 3.64 19.63
CA LYS A 65 -3.40 2.47 20.06
C LYS A 65 -1.91 2.62 19.76
N LEU A 66 -1.57 3.07 18.55
CA LEU A 66 -0.18 3.34 18.15
C LEU A 66 0.44 4.48 18.96
N ALA A 67 -0.31 5.54 19.28
CA ALA A 67 0.16 6.65 20.10
C ALA A 67 0.46 6.21 21.55
N LYS A 68 -0.38 5.33 22.14
CA LYS A 68 -0.10 4.72 23.45
C LYS A 68 1.17 3.86 23.41
N ASN A 69 1.33 3.06 22.35
CA ASN A 69 2.54 2.25 22.17
C ASN A 69 3.78 3.13 22.00
N TYR A 70 3.68 4.22 21.23
CA TYR A 70 4.76 5.20 21.04
C TYR A 70 5.18 5.85 22.36
N LYS A 71 4.21 6.23 23.20
CA LYS A 71 4.49 6.76 24.54
C LYS A 71 5.21 5.72 25.41
N LYS A 72 4.77 4.46 25.37
CA LYS A 72 5.42 3.37 26.12
C LYS A 72 6.84 3.10 25.63
N THR A 73 7.08 3.08 24.33
CA THR A 73 8.44 2.92 23.78
C THR A 73 9.34 4.08 24.17
N LEU A 74 8.84 5.32 24.19
CA LEU A 74 9.60 6.47 24.67
C LEU A 74 9.93 6.41 26.16
N GLU A 75 9.04 5.85 26.98
CA GLU A 75 9.32 5.62 28.41
C GLU A 75 10.40 4.53 28.58
N ASP A 76 10.27 3.40 27.87
CA ASP A 76 11.24 2.30 27.88
C ASP A 76 12.61 2.70 27.27
N GLU A 77 12.64 3.68 26.37
CA GLU A 77 13.85 4.22 25.73
C GLU A 77 14.71 5.06 26.68
N LYS A 78 14.11 5.69 27.70
CA LYS A 78 14.84 6.52 28.67
C LYS A 78 15.76 5.72 29.58
N ASP A 79 15.45 4.44 29.79
CA ASP A 79 16.16 3.56 30.72
C ASP A 79 17.25 2.70 30.02
N MET A 80 17.39 2.78 28.69
CA MET A 80 18.23 1.89 27.88
C MET A 80 19.34 2.63 27.11
N THR A 81 20.48 1.97 26.90
CA THR A 81 21.60 2.50 26.11
C THR A 81 21.38 2.40 24.60
N ASP A 82 21.94 3.32 23.80
CA ASP A 82 21.72 3.42 22.34
C ASP A 82 22.02 2.12 21.55
N GLN A 83 23.03 1.35 21.98
CA GLN A 83 23.40 0.08 21.33
C GLN A 83 22.37 -1.02 21.58
N GLU A 84 21.74 -1.05 22.75
CA GLU A 84 20.69 -2.01 23.09
C GLU A 84 19.36 -1.63 22.42
N LEU A 85 19.11 -0.34 22.21
CA LEU A 85 17.97 0.17 21.45
C LEU A 85 18.03 -0.24 19.98
N ALA A 86 19.20 -0.12 19.34
CA ALA A 86 19.37 -0.55 17.96
C ALA A 86 19.06 -2.04 17.78
N ILE A 87 19.48 -2.90 18.71
CA ILE A 87 19.22 -4.35 18.66
C ILE A 87 17.74 -4.66 18.99
N LYS A 88 17.14 -3.96 19.96
CA LYS A 88 15.74 -4.14 20.38
C LYS A 88 14.73 -3.68 19.32
N ASN A 89 15.10 -2.71 18.50
CA ASN A 89 14.24 -2.13 17.45
C ASN A 89 14.28 -2.92 16.13
N VAL A 90 15.25 -3.81 15.94
CA VAL A 90 15.27 -4.69 14.77
C VAL A 90 14.11 -5.68 14.84
N GLY A 91 13.27 -5.68 13.80
CA GLY A 91 12.11 -6.57 13.68
C GLY A 91 10.87 -6.13 14.46
N LYS A 92 10.95 -5.03 15.24
CA LYS A 92 9.77 -4.42 15.87
C LYS A 92 9.20 -3.31 15.00
N MET A 93 7.87 -3.23 15.03
CA MET A 93 7.08 -2.25 14.32
C MET A 93 7.37 -0.84 14.88
N ASP A 94 8.00 0.05 14.10
CA ASP A 94 8.30 1.43 14.50
C ASP A 94 6.98 2.21 14.68
N PRO A 95 6.59 2.55 15.92
CA PRO A 95 5.29 3.17 16.17
C PRO A 95 5.19 4.56 15.54
N LYS A 96 6.30 5.30 15.43
CA LYS A 96 6.30 6.65 14.84
C LYS A 96 6.00 6.60 13.35
N ARG A 97 6.66 5.67 12.64
CA ARG A 97 6.46 5.48 11.21
C ARG A 97 5.01 5.08 10.90
N HIS A 98 4.44 4.17 11.69
CA HIS A 98 3.07 3.72 11.43
C HIS A 98 1.98 4.70 11.81
N ILE A 99 2.22 5.58 12.79
CA ILE A 99 1.32 6.72 13.00
C ILE A 99 1.28 7.60 11.74
N ALA A 100 2.45 7.88 11.13
CA ALA A 100 2.51 8.68 9.91
C ALA A 100 1.82 7.99 8.72
N ASP A 101 2.03 6.68 8.55
CA ASP A 101 1.38 5.90 7.49
C ASP A 101 -0.15 5.90 7.65
N GLU A 102 -0.65 5.70 8.88
CA GLU A 102 -2.08 5.64 9.17
C GLU A 102 -2.76 7.00 8.98
N VAL A 103 -2.12 8.07 9.43
CA VAL A 103 -2.59 9.45 9.21
C VAL A 103 -2.64 9.78 7.72
N SER A 104 -1.63 9.37 6.96
CA SER A 104 -1.58 9.63 5.51
C SER A 104 -2.73 8.94 4.77
N LYS A 105 -3.06 7.69 5.13
CA LYS A 105 -4.21 6.98 4.58
C LYS A 105 -5.52 7.69 4.90
N MET A 106 -5.76 7.96 6.19
CA MET A 106 -6.98 8.63 6.66
C MET A 106 -7.16 10.00 5.97
N LEU A 107 -6.09 10.77 5.79
CA LEU A 107 -6.15 12.06 5.11
C LEU A 107 -6.49 11.90 3.63
N ASN A 108 -5.83 10.97 2.93
CA ASN A 108 -6.11 10.72 1.51
C ASN A 108 -7.58 10.36 1.27
N ASP A 109 -8.13 9.44 2.07
CA ASP A 109 -9.52 9.00 1.93
C ASP A 109 -10.50 10.15 2.18
N ASN A 110 -10.27 10.95 3.22
CA ASN A 110 -11.11 12.10 3.54
C ASN A 110 -11.02 13.24 2.51
N ILE A 111 -9.83 13.49 1.94
CA ILE A 111 -9.64 14.50 0.89
C ILE A 111 -10.38 14.08 -0.38
N VAL A 112 -10.23 12.83 -0.81
CA VAL A 112 -10.93 12.30 -2.00
C VAL A 112 -12.44 12.37 -1.79
N GLN A 113 -12.95 11.92 -0.64
CA GLN A 113 -14.38 11.96 -0.33
C GLN A 113 -14.94 13.39 -0.28
N SER A 114 -14.18 14.33 0.30
CA SER A 114 -14.60 15.75 0.35
C SER A 114 -14.63 16.37 -1.05
N LEU A 115 -13.62 16.11 -1.87
CA LEU A 115 -13.55 16.59 -3.24
C LEU A 115 -14.65 15.97 -4.11
N ALA A 116 -14.88 14.66 -4.01
CA ALA A 116 -15.95 13.95 -4.69
C ALA A 116 -17.32 14.56 -4.34
N GLY A 117 -17.57 14.84 -3.06
CA GLY A 117 -18.80 15.50 -2.63
C GLY A 117 -18.99 16.91 -3.25
N MET A 118 -17.94 17.74 -3.24
CA MET A 118 -17.99 19.08 -3.86
C MET A 118 -18.15 19.04 -5.38
N MET A 119 -17.53 18.07 -6.05
CA MET A 119 -17.70 17.89 -7.49
C MET A 119 -19.12 17.42 -7.81
N ALA A 120 -19.67 16.46 -7.05
CA ALA A 120 -21.02 15.96 -7.24
C ALA A 120 -22.08 17.07 -7.12
N THR A 121 -21.94 18.00 -6.17
CA THR A 121 -22.91 19.11 -6.02
C THR A 121 -22.87 20.11 -7.17
N THR A 122 -21.69 20.38 -7.74
CA THR A 122 -21.53 21.35 -8.85
C THR A 122 -21.84 20.76 -10.23
N SER A 123 -21.64 19.45 -10.41
CA SER A 123 -21.82 18.75 -11.70
C SER A 123 -23.22 18.19 -11.93
N LEU A 124 -23.99 17.94 -10.86
CA LEU A 124 -25.37 17.44 -10.92
C LEU A 124 -26.43 18.56 -10.84
N GLN A 125 -26.02 19.82 -11.01
CA GLN A 125 -26.88 20.99 -11.11
C GLN A 125 -27.05 21.39 -12.57
#